data_AF-A0A949HTF6-F1
#
_entry.id   AF-A0A949HTF6-F1
#
_cell.length_a   1.000
_cell.length_b   1.000
_cell.length_c   1.000
_cell.angle_alpha   90.00
_cell.angle_beta   90.00
_cell.angle_gamma   90.00
#
_symmetry.space_group_name_H-M   'P 1'
#
loop_
_entity.id
_entity.type
_entity.pdbx_description
1 polymer ?
#
loop_
_entity_poly.entity_id
_entity_poly.type
_entity_poly.pdbx_seq_one_letter_code
_entity_poly.pdbx_strand_id
1 'polypeptide(L)'
;PVEEYGSRGREEATGRGVGTLAVKMLKRLNRRPEQTRTAIQGFGNVGSHAAKYLHEAAFPIVAVSDVTGAYVNPKGLNIPDMLSYSLKNKGLLSGYQGAQRIQPDDLLGLDVELLIPAALGDVINAKNVDQVKAGLIIEGANGPIDPEADAKLNERNVLVLPDILANAGGVTVSYFEWAQNRQHYKWTLDRVRQELDRTLSEAFESVWQESVSKKVSLRTAAFMLAIQRVKRASELAGWFV
;
A
#
# COMPACT_ATOMS: atom_id res chain seq x y z
N PRO A 1 18.25 14.60 3.04
CA PRO A 1 17.29 15.70 3.28
C PRO A 1 17.03 16.46 1.99
N VAL A 2 15.93 17.20 1.83
CA VAL A 2 15.65 17.93 0.58
C VAL A 2 16.71 19.01 0.34
N GLU A 3 17.24 19.59 1.41
CA GLU A 3 18.32 20.58 1.44
C GLU A 3 19.66 19.98 0.95
N GLU A 4 19.84 18.67 1.14
CA GLU A 4 21.03 17.90 0.77
C GLU A 4 20.69 16.93 -0.36
N TYR A 5 20.24 17.47 -1.49
CA TYR A 5 19.96 16.74 -2.73
C TYR A 5 18.90 15.61 -2.65
N GLY A 6 18.06 15.58 -1.62
CA GLY A 6 16.89 14.69 -1.56
C GLY A 6 15.83 15.05 -2.60
N SER A 7 14.97 14.09 -2.95
CA SER A 7 13.80 14.38 -3.79
C SER A 7 12.58 14.77 -2.95
N ARG A 8 11.83 15.78 -3.41
CA ARG A 8 10.54 16.14 -2.83
C ARG A 8 9.56 14.99 -2.98
N GLY A 9 8.71 14.77 -1.97
CA GLY A 9 7.70 13.71 -2.02
C GLY A 9 8.22 12.31 -1.66
N ARG A 10 9.51 12.15 -1.35
CA ARG A 10 10.08 10.85 -0.94
C ARG A 10 9.43 10.27 0.32
N GLU A 11 9.06 11.14 1.26
CA GLU A 11 8.42 10.76 2.52
C GLU A 11 7.04 10.13 2.27
N GLU A 12 6.19 10.80 1.49
CA GLU A 12 4.83 10.33 1.19
C GLU A 12 4.77 9.22 0.12
N ALA A 13 5.88 8.93 -0.58
CA ALA A 13 5.89 8.13 -1.79
C ALA A 13 5.27 6.73 -1.64
N THR A 14 5.60 6.01 -0.57
CA THR A 14 5.08 4.65 -0.35
C THR A 14 3.58 4.67 -0.02
N GLY A 15 3.14 5.51 0.92
CA GLY A 15 1.73 5.61 1.29
C GLY A 15 0.86 6.14 0.14
N ARG A 16 1.37 7.12 -0.61
CA ARG A 16 0.74 7.59 -1.85
C ARG A 16 0.65 6.46 -2.88
N GLY A 17 1.72 5.69 -3.08
CA GLY A 17 1.72 4.55 -4.00
C GLY A 17 0.64 3.52 -3.68
N VAL A 18 0.53 3.13 -2.40
CA VAL A 18 -0.55 2.27 -1.89
C VAL A 18 -1.93 2.86 -2.23
N GLY A 19 -2.14 4.15 -1.94
CA GLY A 19 -3.41 4.84 -2.23
C GLY A 19 -3.74 4.90 -3.72
N THR A 20 -2.77 5.27 -4.57
CA THR A 20 -2.91 5.32 -6.03
C THR A 20 -3.26 3.94 -6.60
N LEU A 21 -2.59 2.89 -6.11
CA LEU A 21 -2.83 1.52 -6.55
C LEU A 21 -4.18 0.98 -6.07
N ALA A 22 -4.66 1.39 -4.88
CA ALA A 22 -6.01 1.06 -4.41
C ALA A 22 -7.10 1.65 -5.30
N VAL A 23 -6.99 2.95 -5.64
CA VAL A 23 -7.90 3.59 -6.60
C VAL A 23 -7.88 2.86 -7.94
N LYS A 24 -6.67 2.51 -8.43
CA LYS A 24 -6.52 1.79 -9.70
C LYS A 24 -7.14 0.39 -9.66
N MET A 25 -6.95 -0.34 -8.55
CA MET A 25 -7.55 -1.64 -8.32
C MET A 25 -9.08 -1.56 -8.36
N LEU A 26 -9.69 -0.61 -7.64
CA LEU A 26 -11.16 -0.45 -7.68
C LEU A 26 -11.69 -0.14 -9.07
N LYS A 27 -11.01 0.72 -9.83
CA LYS A 27 -11.37 1.01 -11.23
C LYS A 27 -11.39 -0.27 -12.07
N ARG A 28 -10.38 -1.14 -11.89
CA ARG A 28 -10.29 -2.42 -12.59
C ARG A 28 -11.42 -3.39 -12.21
N LEU A 29 -11.81 -3.36 -10.94
CA LEU A 29 -12.92 -4.17 -10.39
C LEU A 29 -14.30 -3.56 -10.63
N ASN A 30 -14.39 -2.40 -11.31
CA ASN A 30 -15.61 -1.64 -11.51
C ASN A 30 -16.36 -1.34 -10.18
N ARG A 31 -15.59 -1.04 -9.13
CA ARG A 31 -16.11 -0.69 -7.79
C ARG A 31 -15.95 0.79 -7.51
N ARG A 32 -16.83 1.34 -6.67
CA ARG A 32 -16.85 2.76 -6.29
C ARG A 32 -16.08 3.00 -5.00
N PRO A 33 -15.17 3.99 -4.93
CA PRO A 33 -14.46 4.36 -3.71
C PRO A 33 -15.38 4.58 -2.50
N GLU A 34 -16.51 5.26 -2.71
CA GLU A 34 -17.46 5.67 -1.66
C GLU A 34 -18.17 4.47 -1.00
N GLN A 35 -18.13 3.30 -1.65
CA GLN A 35 -18.74 2.05 -1.18
C GLN A 35 -17.70 1.05 -0.66
N THR A 36 -16.44 1.47 -0.53
CA THR A 36 -15.33 0.59 -0.14
C THR A 36 -14.86 0.93 1.27
N ARG A 37 -15.49 0.32 2.29
CA ARG A 37 -15.04 0.46 3.69
C ARG A 37 -13.60 -0.05 3.76
N THR A 38 -12.74 0.77 4.36
CA THR A 38 -11.31 0.53 4.37
C THR A 38 -10.79 0.49 5.81
N ALA A 39 -10.03 -0.56 6.14
CA ALA A 39 -9.27 -0.66 7.37
C ALA A 39 -7.77 -0.57 7.06
N ILE A 40 -7.02 0.22 7.84
CA ILE A 40 -5.58 0.42 7.65
C ILE A 40 -4.86 0.05 8.95
N GLN A 41 -4.07 -1.02 8.92
CA GLN A 41 -3.23 -1.38 10.05
C GLN A 41 -1.93 -0.59 9.98
N GLY A 42 -1.66 0.23 10.99
CA GLY A 42 -0.51 1.14 11.00
C GLY A 42 -0.88 2.56 10.56
N PHE A 43 -0.49 3.53 11.39
CA PHE A 43 -0.72 4.96 11.16
C PHE A 43 0.61 5.75 11.21
N GLY A 44 1.71 5.08 10.88
CA GLY A 44 3.02 5.69 10.65
C GLY A 44 3.12 6.33 9.26
N ASN A 45 4.33 6.44 8.72
CA ASN A 45 4.55 7.11 7.42
C ASN A 45 3.69 6.51 6.28
N VAL A 46 3.73 5.19 6.06
CA VAL A 46 2.97 4.56 4.96
C VAL A 46 1.47 4.67 5.17
N GLY A 47 0.98 4.20 6.32
CA GLY A 47 -0.45 4.12 6.59
C GLY A 47 -1.13 5.49 6.70
N SER A 48 -0.48 6.51 7.28
CA SER A 48 -1.05 7.85 7.40
C SER A 48 -1.15 8.56 6.04
N HIS A 49 -0.12 8.44 5.19
CA HIS A 49 -0.17 8.97 3.82
C HIS A 49 -1.16 8.21 2.93
N ALA A 50 -1.28 6.89 3.09
CA ALA A 50 -2.31 6.10 2.41
C ALA A 50 -3.72 6.51 2.86
N ALA A 51 -3.95 6.62 4.18
CA ALA A 51 -5.23 7.08 4.74
C ALA A 51 -5.61 8.46 4.21
N LYS A 52 -4.65 9.39 4.17
CA LYS A 52 -4.85 10.74 3.62
C LYS A 52 -5.30 10.69 2.17
N TYR A 53 -4.53 10.00 1.31
CA TYR A 53 -4.83 9.92 -0.11
C TYR A 53 -6.18 9.25 -0.40
N LEU A 54 -6.48 8.15 0.32
CA LEU A 54 -7.75 7.44 0.16
C LEU A 54 -8.94 8.25 0.66
N HIS A 55 -8.79 8.99 1.75
CA HIS A 55 -9.80 9.93 2.22
C HIS A 55 -10.08 11.03 1.17
N GLU A 56 -9.04 11.61 0.58
CA GLU A 56 -9.16 12.58 -0.53
C GLU A 56 -9.83 11.95 -1.76
N ALA A 57 -9.64 10.65 -1.97
CA ALA A 57 -10.30 9.85 -3.02
C ALA A 57 -11.69 9.30 -2.61
N ALA A 58 -12.28 9.82 -1.53
CA ALA A 58 -13.61 9.49 -1.03
C ALA A 58 -13.83 8.05 -0.51
N PHE A 59 -12.76 7.34 -0.10
CA PHE A 59 -12.90 6.06 0.59
C PHE A 59 -13.38 6.28 2.04
N PRO A 60 -14.40 5.54 2.51
CA PRO A 60 -14.74 5.49 3.92
C PRO A 60 -13.68 4.70 4.68
N ILE A 61 -12.73 5.40 5.30
CA ILE A 61 -11.76 4.78 6.21
C ILE A 61 -12.46 4.53 7.54
N VAL A 62 -12.81 3.28 7.83
CA VAL A 62 -13.60 2.92 9.01
C VAL A 62 -12.73 2.51 10.19
N ALA A 63 -11.49 2.11 9.96
CA ALA A 63 -10.57 1.75 11.02
C ALA A 63 -9.12 2.10 10.69
N VAL A 64 -8.37 2.54 11.71
CA VAL A 64 -6.91 2.68 11.66
C VAL A 64 -6.30 2.16 12.96
N SER A 65 -5.05 1.69 12.92
CA SER A 65 -4.29 1.35 14.14
C SER A 65 -2.90 1.92 14.14
N ASP A 66 -2.30 2.00 15.31
CA ASP A 66 -0.86 2.20 15.51
C ASP A 66 -0.35 1.28 16.62
N VAL A 67 0.89 1.49 17.06
CA VAL A 67 1.52 0.71 18.14
C VAL A 67 0.82 0.86 19.50
N THR A 68 -0.07 1.84 19.65
CA THR A 68 -0.76 2.15 20.92
C THR A 68 -2.20 1.64 20.97
N GLY A 69 -2.81 1.36 19.82
CA GLY A 69 -4.19 0.88 19.76
C GLY A 69 -4.78 0.89 18.34
N ALA A 70 -6.00 0.36 18.23
CA ALA A 70 -6.83 0.48 17.04
C ALA A 70 -8.06 1.34 17.33
N TYR A 71 -8.50 2.06 16.31
CA TYR A 71 -9.61 3.01 16.37
C TYR A 71 -10.57 2.73 15.22
N VAL A 72 -11.87 2.70 15.54
CA VAL A 72 -12.93 2.37 14.60
C VAL A 72 -14.05 3.41 14.66
N ASN A 73 -14.60 3.72 13.50
CA ASN A 73 -15.88 4.40 13.35
C ASN A 73 -16.58 3.82 12.11
N PRO A 74 -17.67 3.04 12.27
CA PRO A 74 -18.41 2.47 11.15
C PRO A 74 -18.95 3.51 10.15
N LYS A 75 -19.10 4.78 10.56
CA LYS A 75 -19.52 5.88 9.70
C LYS A 75 -18.37 6.57 8.95
N GLY A 76 -17.13 6.13 9.19
CA GLY A 76 -15.91 6.75 8.68
C GLY A 76 -15.19 7.60 9.73
N LEU A 77 -13.87 7.50 9.74
CA LEU A 77 -12.96 8.26 10.60
C LEU A 77 -12.67 9.63 9.99
N ASN A 78 -12.48 10.64 10.86
CA ASN A 78 -12.01 11.95 10.45
C ASN A 78 -10.48 11.94 10.29
N ILE A 79 -10.02 11.51 9.11
CA ILE A 79 -8.58 11.37 8.82
C ILE A 79 -7.81 12.69 8.97
N PRO A 80 -8.29 13.86 8.47
CA PRO A 80 -7.62 15.13 8.72
C PRO A 80 -7.41 15.45 10.22
N ASP A 81 -8.41 15.17 11.05
CA ASP A 81 -8.32 15.37 12.50
C ASP A 81 -7.34 14.38 13.15
N MET A 82 -7.40 13.09 12.79
CA MET A 82 -6.47 12.08 13.30
C MET A 82 -5.01 12.35 12.91
N LEU A 83 -4.75 12.83 11.69
CA LEU A 83 -3.41 13.28 11.27
C LEU A 83 -2.94 14.46 12.12
N SER A 84 -3.82 15.46 12.32
CA SER A 84 -3.52 16.64 13.14
C SER A 84 -3.23 16.27 14.60
N TYR A 85 -3.97 15.30 15.13
CA TYR A 85 -3.77 14.76 16.47
C TYR A 85 -2.43 14.02 16.59
N SER A 86 -2.17 13.08 15.67
CA SER A 86 -0.94 12.29 15.65
C SER A 86 0.30 13.18 15.59
N LEU A 87 0.31 14.21 14.75
CA LEU A 87 1.41 15.19 14.66
C LEU A 87 1.67 15.92 15.99
N LYS A 88 0.62 16.26 16.75
CA LYS A 88 0.73 16.90 18.08
C LYS A 88 1.12 15.91 19.17
N ASN A 89 0.91 14.62 18.96
CA ASN A 89 1.09 13.55 19.93
C ASN A 89 2.24 12.59 19.55
N LYS A 90 3.36 13.15 19.07
CA LYS A 90 4.61 12.42 18.75
C LYS A 90 4.42 11.30 17.72
N GLY A 91 3.46 11.44 16.80
CA GLY A 91 3.15 10.44 15.79
C GLY A 91 2.22 9.31 16.27
N LEU A 92 1.65 9.41 17.47
CA LEU A 92 0.84 8.36 18.10
C LEU A 92 -0.63 8.77 18.24
N LEU A 93 -1.53 7.80 18.20
CA LEU A 93 -2.96 7.95 18.38
C LEU A 93 -3.42 7.76 19.82
N SER A 94 -2.53 7.36 20.74
CA SER A 94 -2.84 7.14 22.15
C SER A 94 -3.59 8.32 22.78
N GLY A 95 -4.81 8.06 23.24
CA GLY A 95 -5.66 9.08 23.86
C GLY A 95 -6.60 9.83 22.91
N TYR A 96 -6.59 9.52 21.61
CA TYR A 96 -7.55 10.07 20.64
C TYR A 96 -9.00 9.74 21.05
N GLN A 97 -9.85 10.76 21.13
CA GLN A 97 -11.25 10.63 21.60
C GLN A 97 -12.28 10.71 20.46
N GLY A 98 -11.86 11.00 19.22
CA GLY A 98 -12.76 11.17 18.08
C GLY A 98 -13.26 9.86 17.45
N ALA A 99 -12.87 8.71 18.00
CA ALA A 99 -13.25 7.38 17.52
C ALA A 99 -13.28 6.36 18.67
N GLN A 100 -13.99 5.25 18.46
CA GLN A 100 -14.03 4.16 19.43
C GLN A 100 -12.72 3.36 19.38
N ARG A 101 -12.09 3.12 20.54
CA ARG A 101 -10.90 2.26 20.63
C ARG A 101 -11.31 0.77 20.69
N ILE A 102 -10.58 -0.07 19.96
CA ILE A 102 -10.70 -1.54 19.95
C ILE A 102 -9.32 -2.18 20.17
N GLN A 103 -9.27 -3.51 20.33
CA GLN A 103 -7.98 -4.20 20.40
C GLN A 103 -7.28 -4.14 19.03
N PRO A 104 -5.93 -3.99 18.98
CA PRO A 104 -5.20 -3.92 17.73
C PRO A 104 -5.47 -5.10 16.77
N ASP A 105 -5.56 -6.31 17.32
CA ASP A 105 -5.73 -7.54 16.55
C ASP A 105 -7.13 -7.64 15.92
N ASP A 106 -8.14 -7.02 16.53
CA ASP A 106 -9.51 -7.01 16.01
C ASP A 106 -9.62 -6.28 14.66
N LEU A 107 -8.70 -5.35 14.37
CA LEU A 107 -8.72 -4.56 13.14
C LEU A 107 -8.62 -5.44 11.88
N LEU A 108 -7.76 -6.46 11.92
CA LEU A 108 -7.53 -7.35 10.76
C LEU A 108 -8.77 -8.21 10.45
N GLY A 109 -9.63 -8.45 11.45
CA GLY A 109 -10.86 -9.24 11.33
C GLY A 109 -12.14 -8.42 11.07
N LEU A 110 -12.01 -7.11 10.87
CA LEU A 110 -13.15 -6.25 10.55
C LEU A 110 -13.78 -6.63 9.21
N ASP A 111 -15.10 -6.54 9.15
CA ASP A 111 -15.86 -6.68 7.91
C ASP A 111 -15.74 -5.40 7.08
N VAL A 112 -14.75 -5.38 6.19
CA VAL A 112 -14.42 -4.26 5.30
C VAL A 112 -14.15 -4.76 3.89
N GLU A 113 -14.36 -3.92 2.88
CA GLU A 113 -14.07 -4.30 1.50
C GLU A 113 -12.57 -4.28 1.19
N LEU A 114 -11.81 -3.36 1.81
CA LEU A 114 -10.37 -3.16 1.61
C LEU A 114 -9.62 -3.18 2.96
N LEU A 115 -8.58 -4.01 3.05
CA LEU A 115 -7.63 -4.04 4.16
C LEU A 115 -6.23 -3.63 3.68
N ILE A 116 -5.57 -2.74 4.42
CA ILE A 116 -4.20 -2.28 4.12
C ILE A 116 -3.30 -2.55 5.32
N PRO A 117 -2.55 -3.65 5.33
CA PRO A 117 -1.50 -3.87 6.32
C PRO A 117 -0.27 -3.02 6.00
N ALA A 118 0.03 -2.04 6.86
CA ALA A 118 1.08 -1.04 6.67
C ALA A 118 1.92 -0.79 7.95
N ALA A 119 1.97 -1.77 8.87
CA ALA A 119 2.75 -1.70 10.11
C ALA A 119 4.00 -2.59 10.09
N LEU A 120 3.83 -3.90 10.31
CA LEU A 120 4.89 -4.90 10.41
C LEU A 120 4.67 -6.04 9.40
N GLY A 121 5.71 -6.85 9.19
CA GLY A 121 5.59 -8.12 8.48
C GLY A 121 4.86 -9.19 9.30
N ASP A 122 4.41 -10.26 8.64
CA ASP A 122 3.78 -11.47 9.22
C ASP A 122 2.55 -11.22 10.11
N VAL A 123 1.88 -10.09 9.90
CA VAL A 123 0.68 -9.68 10.66
C VAL A 123 -0.55 -10.50 10.30
N ILE A 124 -0.62 -11.02 9.06
CA ILE A 124 -1.62 -11.98 8.62
C ILE A 124 -0.91 -13.31 8.41
N ASN A 125 -1.26 -14.29 9.23
CA ASN A 125 -0.58 -15.57 9.30
C ASN A 125 -1.56 -16.73 9.46
N ALA A 126 -1.04 -17.95 9.43
CA ALA A 126 -1.82 -19.18 9.56
C ALA A 126 -2.82 -19.20 10.74
N LYS A 127 -2.55 -18.44 11.82
CA LYS A 127 -3.37 -18.42 13.04
C LYS A 127 -4.55 -17.47 12.97
N ASN A 128 -4.48 -16.40 12.16
CA ASN A 128 -5.50 -15.34 12.13
C ASN A 128 -6.12 -15.11 10.74
N VAL A 129 -5.58 -15.74 9.69
CA VAL A 129 -6.08 -15.58 8.31
C VAL A 129 -7.58 -15.90 8.17
N ASP A 130 -8.10 -16.85 8.93
CA ASP A 130 -9.52 -17.20 8.93
C ASP A 130 -10.43 -16.09 9.46
N GLN A 131 -9.88 -15.16 10.25
CA GLN A 131 -10.60 -13.99 10.78
C GLN A 131 -10.69 -12.87 9.75
N VAL A 132 -9.79 -12.82 8.76
CA VAL A 132 -9.77 -11.79 7.73
C VAL A 132 -10.99 -11.95 6.82
N LYS A 133 -11.84 -10.92 6.79
CA LYS A 133 -13.07 -10.86 5.98
C LYS A 133 -12.93 -10.03 4.71
N ALA A 134 -11.85 -9.28 4.59
CA ALA A 134 -11.65 -8.38 3.46
C ALA A 134 -11.52 -9.13 2.13
N GLY A 135 -12.28 -8.68 1.13
CA GLY A 135 -12.21 -9.24 -0.23
C GLY A 135 -11.06 -8.68 -1.07
N LEU A 136 -10.41 -7.60 -0.60
CA LEU A 136 -9.24 -6.98 -1.23
C LEU A 136 -8.23 -6.59 -0.14
N ILE A 137 -6.97 -6.96 -0.36
CA ILE A 137 -5.84 -6.60 0.50
C ILE A 137 -4.77 -5.90 -0.35
N ILE A 138 -4.21 -4.80 0.16
CA ILE A 138 -3.10 -4.10 -0.49
C ILE A 138 -1.96 -3.95 0.51
N GLU A 139 -0.83 -4.59 0.22
CA GLU A 139 0.29 -4.68 1.15
C GLU A 139 1.11 -3.38 1.20
N GLY A 140 0.93 -2.59 2.27
CA GLY A 140 1.72 -1.38 2.50
C GLY A 140 3.05 -1.65 3.23
N ALA A 141 3.12 -2.73 4.02
CA ALA A 141 4.35 -3.21 4.65
C ALA A 141 5.11 -4.20 3.74
N ASN A 142 6.32 -4.58 4.14
CA ASN A 142 7.05 -5.69 3.51
C ASN A 142 6.63 -7.01 4.17
N GLY A 143 6.19 -7.98 3.36
CA GLY A 143 5.76 -9.30 3.79
C GLY A 143 4.71 -9.30 4.91
N PRO A 144 3.61 -8.54 4.85
CA PRO A 144 2.59 -8.57 5.92
C PRO A 144 1.78 -9.86 5.96
N ILE A 145 1.78 -10.65 4.88
CA ILE A 145 1.05 -11.92 4.76
C ILE A 145 2.07 -13.04 4.61
N ASP A 146 2.01 -14.05 5.49
CA ASP A 146 2.87 -15.23 5.37
C ASP A 146 2.41 -16.13 4.19
N PRO A 147 3.27 -17.03 3.67
CA PRO A 147 2.91 -17.89 2.54
C PRO A 147 1.71 -18.83 2.76
N GLU A 148 1.49 -19.30 3.99
CA GLU A 148 0.37 -20.19 4.31
C GLU A 148 -0.96 -19.41 4.30
N ALA A 149 -0.95 -18.20 4.84
CA ALA A 149 -2.07 -17.28 4.80
C ALA A 149 -2.36 -16.80 3.38
N ASP A 150 -1.33 -16.51 2.57
CA ASP A 150 -1.49 -16.12 1.16
C ASP A 150 -2.21 -17.22 0.36
N ALA A 151 -1.84 -18.49 0.57
CA ALA A 151 -2.51 -19.64 -0.04
C ALA A 151 -3.99 -19.72 0.37
N LYS A 152 -4.30 -19.64 1.66
CA LYS A 152 -5.69 -19.66 2.18
C LYS A 152 -6.52 -18.47 1.70
N LEU A 153 -5.91 -17.29 1.55
CA LEU A 153 -6.57 -16.10 0.98
C LEU A 153 -6.88 -16.31 -0.50
N ASN A 154 -5.93 -16.86 -1.26
CA ASN A 154 -6.11 -17.15 -2.67
C ASN A 154 -7.19 -18.21 -2.92
N GLU A 155 -7.26 -19.27 -2.10
CA GLU A 155 -8.34 -20.26 -2.14
C GLU A 155 -9.73 -19.64 -1.89
N ARG A 156 -9.79 -18.62 -1.02
CA ARG A 156 -11.01 -17.84 -0.75
C ARG A 156 -11.30 -16.75 -1.78
N ASN A 157 -10.52 -16.67 -2.87
CA ASN A 157 -10.62 -15.63 -3.90
C ASN A 157 -10.46 -14.20 -3.36
N VAL A 158 -9.71 -14.03 -2.26
CA VAL A 158 -9.32 -12.69 -1.79
C VAL A 158 -8.23 -12.16 -2.71
N LEU A 159 -8.44 -10.96 -3.26
CA LEU A 159 -7.45 -10.32 -4.11
C LEU A 159 -6.38 -9.69 -3.23
N VAL A 160 -5.12 -10.08 -3.43
CA VAL A 160 -3.97 -9.51 -2.73
C VAL A 160 -3.10 -8.78 -3.73
N LEU A 161 -2.96 -7.46 -3.60
CA LEU A 161 -1.94 -6.70 -4.33
C LEU A 161 -0.62 -6.79 -3.56
N PRO A 162 0.40 -7.47 -4.11
CA PRO A 162 1.60 -7.84 -3.37
C PRO A 162 2.50 -6.63 -3.11
N ASP A 163 3.20 -6.68 -1.98
CA ASP A 163 4.14 -5.69 -1.45
C ASP A 163 5.19 -5.23 -2.47
N ILE A 164 5.78 -6.15 -3.24
CA ILE A 164 6.78 -5.89 -4.29
C ILE A 164 6.31 -4.84 -5.32
N LEU A 165 4.99 -4.68 -5.48
CA LEU A 165 4.38 -3.61 -6.26
C LEU A 165 3.73 -2.55 -5.37
N ALA A 166 2.93 -2.96 -4.40
CA ALA A 166 2.07 -2.07 -3.61
C ALA A 166 2.86 -1.02 -2.81
N ASN A 167 4.01 -1.40 -2.24
CA ASN A 167 4.85 -0.50 -1.45
C ASN A 167 6.03 0.11 -2.25
N ALA A 168 6.11 -0.16 -3.55
CA ALA A 168 7.23 0.20 -4.41
C ALA A 168 7.41 1.72 -4.61
N GLY A 169 6.45 2.54 -4.17
CA GLY A 169 6.52 3.99 -4.38
C GLY A 169 7.77 4.63 -3.79
N GLY A 170 8.22 4.16 -2.62
CA GLY A 170 9.46 4.64 -2.00
C GLY A 170 10.71 4.37 -2.85
N VAL A 171 10.86 3.16 -3.40
CA VAL A 171 12.00 2.83 -4.27
C VAL A 171 11.91 3.56 -5.62
N THR A 172 10.71 3.75 -6.16
CA THR A 172 10.48 4.53 -7.38
C THR A 172 10.91 5.99 -7.21
N VAL A 173 10.55 6.66 -6.11
CA VAL A 173 10.99 8.04 -5.87
C VAL A 173 12.48 8.11 -5.53
N SER A 174 13.07 7.09 -4.91
CA SER A 174 14.53 7.00 -4.77
C SER A 174 15.23 6.88 -6.14
N TYR A 175 14.65 6.18 -7.10
CA TYR A 175 15.16 6.16 -8.48
C TYR A 175 15.05 7.55 -9.14
N PHE A 176 13.93 8.26 -8.94
CA PHE A 176 13.79 9.63 -9.43
C PHE A 176 14.81 10.58 -8.80
N GLU A 177 15.09 10.42 -7.51
CA GLU A 177 16.12 11.19 -6.81
C GLU A 177 17.50 10.99 -7.47
N TRP A 178 17.88 9.74 -7.72
CA TRP A 178 19.11 9.40 -8.42
C TRP A 178 19.16 10.04 -9.82
N ALA A 179 18.07 9.97 -10.58
CA ALA A 179 17.99 10.56 -11.92
C ALA A 179 18.13 12.10 -11.88
N GLN A 180 17.44 12.76 -10.95
CA GLN A 180 17.53 14.22 -10.74
C GLN A 180 18.94 14.64 -10.33
N ASN A 181 19.60 13.86 -9.47
CA ASN A 181 20.96 14.15 -9.01
C ASN A 181 21.98 14.04 -10.14
N ARG A 182 21.82 13.06 -11.05
CA ARG A 182 22.67 12.96 -12.26
C ARG A 182 22.45 14.09 -13.27
N GLN A 183 21.25 14.64 -13.32
CA GLN A 183 20.91 15.74 -14.22
C GLN A 183 21.19 17.12 -13.61
N HIS A 184 21.53 17.18 -12.31
CA HIS A 184 21.60 18.41 -11.52
C HIS A 184 20.33 19.29 -11.66
N TYR A 185 19.17 18.65 -11.86
CA TYR A 185 17.90 19.33 -12.07
C TYR A 185 16.82 18.73 -11.17
N LYS A 186 16.28 19.56 -10.26
CA LYS A 186 15.27 19.15 -9.30
C LYS A 186 13.87 19.26 -9.87
N TRP A 187 13.05 18.25 -9.62
CA TRP A 187 11.66 18.26 -10.03
C TRP A 187 10.77 18.92 -8.97
N THR A 188 9.66 19.50 -9.43
CA THR A 188 8.59 19.94 -8.53
C THR A 188 7.91 18.73 -7.89
N LEU A 189 7.25 18.94 -6.75
CA LEU A 189 6.51 17.88 -6.06
C LEU A 189 5.44 17.26 -6.97
N ASP A 190 4.72 18.11 -7.73
CA ASP A 190 3.68 17.64 -8.64
C ASP A 190 4.24 16.77 -9.76
N ARG A 191 5.41 17.12 -10.31
CA ARG A 191 6.10 16.29 -11.31
C ARG A 191 6.50 14.93 -10.71
N VAL A 192 7.06 14.91 -9.50
CA VAL A 192 7.39 13.64 -8.82
C VAL A 192 6.14 12.78 -8.63
N ARG A 193 5.04 13.38 -8.17
CA ARG A 193 3.76 12.68 -7.97
C ARG A 193 3.20 12.11 -9.27
N GLN A 194 3.20 12.89 -10.35
CA GLN A 194 2.72 12.45 -11.66
C GLN A 194 3.55 11.30 -12.21
N GLU A 195 4.88 11.38 -12.15
CA GLU A 195 5.77 10.30 -12.60
C GLU A 195 5.64 9.05 -11.74
N LEU A 196 5.43 9.20 -10.43
CA LEU A 196 5.16 8.11 -9.52
C LEU A 196 3.85 7.40 -9.89
N ASP A 197 2.75 8.17 -10.03
CA ASP A 197 1.43 7.65 -10.35
C ASP A 197 1.45 6.92 -11.71
N ARG A 198 2.18 7.46 -12.70
CA ARG A 198 2.40 6.83 -14.01
C ARG A 198 3.18 5.52 -13.89
N THR A 199 4.33 5.53 -13.22
CA THR A 199 5.23 4.36 -13.12
C THR A 199 4.54 3.19 -12.40
N LEU A 200 3.89 3.45 -11.26
CA LEU A 200 3.16 2.43 -10.52
C LEU A 200 1.94 1.92 -11.31
N SER A 201 1.27 2.81 -12.04
CA SER A 201 0.16 2.45 -12.93
C SER A 201 0.58 1.47 -14.03
N GLU A 202 1.70 1.72 -14.70
CA GLU A 202 2.23 0.85 -15.76
C GLU A 202 2.66 -0.52 -15.19
N ALA A 203 3.30 -0.52 -14.02
CA ALA A 203 3.68 -1.75 -13.32
C ALA A 203 2.45 -2.58 -12.92
N PHE A 204 1.42 -1.94 -12.36
CA PHE A 204 0.14 -2.60 -12.05
C PHE A 204 -0.51 -3.22 -13.28
N GLU A 205 -0.54 -2.50 -14.40
CA GLU A 205 -1.16 -3.01 -15.62
C GLU A 205 -0.45 -4.25 -16.12
N SER A 206 0.90 -4.25 -16.09
CA SER A 206 1.71 -5.40 -16.46
C SER A 206 1.39 -6.61 -15.57
N VAL A 207 1.39 -6.43 -14.24
CA VAL A 207 1.09 -7.50 -13.27
C VAL A 207 -0.33 -8.04 -13.46
N TRP A 208 -1.30 -7.16 -13.65
CA TRP A 208 -2.68 -7.57 -13.90
C TRP A 208 -2.81 -8.41 -15.17
N GLN A 209 -2.21 -7.97 -16.27
CA GLN A 209 -2.26 -8.69 -17.55
C GLN A 209 -1.59 -10.06 -17.46
N GLU A 210 -0.44 -10.16 -16.79
CA GLU A 210 0.24 -11.45 -16.55
C GLU A 210 -0.64 -12.37 -15.68
N SER A 211 -1.22 -11.85 -14.59
CA SER A 211 -2.11 -12.60 -13.71
C SER A 211 -3.32 -13.18 -14.46
N VAL A 212 -4.00 -12.34 -15.26
CA VAL A 212 -5.17 -12.79 -16.05
C VAL A 212 -4.78 -13.78 -17.14
N SER A 213 -3.71 -13.51 -17.89
CA SER A 213 -3.30 -14.37 -19.01
C SER A 213 -2.81 -15.74 -18.55
N LYS A 214 -2.12 -15.80 -17.41
CA LYS A 214 -1.58 -17.04 -16.83
C LYS A 214 -2.54 -17.70 -15.84
N LYS A 215 -3.63 -17.02 -15.45
CA LYS A 215 -4.60 -17.47 -14.43
C LYS A 215 -3.92 -17.79 -13.09
N VAL A 216 -3.06 -16.89 -12.64
CA VAL A 216 -2.33 -16.98 -11.36
C VAL A 216 -2.63 -15.77 -10.49
N SER A 217 -2.31 -15.85 -9.20
CA SER A 217 -2.48 -14.72 -8.27
C SER A 217 -1.64 -13.51 -8.71
N LEU A 218 -2.02 -12.31 -8.27
CA LEU A 218 -1.24 -11.09 -8.55
C LEU A 218 0.18 -11.18 -7.98
N ARG A 219 0.36 -11.85 -6.84
CA ARG A 219 1.69 -12.12 -6.26
C ARG A 219 2.54 -12.98 -7.19
N THR A 220 2.02 -14.13 -7.63
CA THR A 220 2.73 -15.00 -8.57
C THR A 220 3.06 -14.27 -9.87
N ALA A 221 2.11 -13.51 -10.42
CA ALA A 221 2.31 -12.72 -11.63
C ALA A 221 3.42 -11.65 -11.46
N ALA A 222 3.45 -10.96 -10.33
CA ALA A 222 4.49 -9.97 -10.03
C ALA A 222 5.89 -10.61 -9.99
N PHE A 223 6.04 -11.76 -9.33
CA PHE A 223 7.31 -12.49 -9.31
C PHE A 223 7.69 -13.04 -10.68
N MET A 224 6.74 -13.58 -11.45
CA MET A 224 6.98 -14.05 -12.81
C MET A 224 7.54 -12.93 -13.69
N LEU A 225 6.92 -11.75 -13.67
CA LEU A 225 7.40 -10.59 -14.43
C LEU A 225 8.79 -10.12 -13.97
N ALA A 226 9.02 -10.08 -12.65
CA ALA A 226 10.33 -9.69 -12.11
C ALA A 226 11.43 -10.63 -12.60
N ILE A 227 11.23 -11.95 -12.46
CA ILE A 227 12.19 -12.97 -12.90
C ILE A 227 12.41 -12.91 -14.41
N GLN A 228 11.34 -12.78 -15.21
CA GLN A 228 11.44 -12.69 -16.67
C GLN A 228 12.24 -11.46 -17.11
N ARG A 229 12.02 -10.30 -16.49
CA ARG A 229 12.76 -9.05 -16.81
C ARG A 229 14.24 -9.18 -16.50
N VAL A 230 14.59 -9.72 -15.33
CA VAL A 230 15.99 -9.95 -14.93
C VAL A 230 16.65 -10.96 -15.86
N LYS A 231 16.01 -12.11 -16.10
CA LYS A 231 16.49 -13.13 -17.04
C LYS A 231 16.76 -12.54 -18.42
N ARG A 232 15.81 -11.76 -18.96
CA ARG A 232 15.95 -11.15 -20.28
C ARG A 232 17.11 -10.15 -20.34
N ALA A 233 17.30 -9.35 -19.30
CA ALA A 233 18.43 -8.44 -19.21
C ALA A 233 19.77 -9.19 -19.17
N SER A 234 19.86 -10.28 -18.39
CA SER A 234 21.04 -11.14 -18.32
C SER A 234 21.35 -11.82 -19.66
N GLU A 235 20.34 -12.31 -20.37
CA GLU A 235 20.51 -12.91 -21.71
C GLU A 235 21.01 -11.88 -22.74
N LEU A 236 20.49 -10.65 -22.70
CA LEU A 236 20.89 -9.58 -23.62
C LEU A 236 22.28 -9.02 -23.33
N ALA A 237 22.69 -8.97 -22.06
CA ALA A 237 24.03 -8.55 -21.67
C ALA A 237 25.11 -9.55 -22.09
N GLY A 238 24.73 -10.81 -22.33
CA GLY A 238 25.65 -11.90 -22.58
C GLY A 238 26.36 -12.37 -21.31
N TRP A 239 26.92 -13.57 -21.37
CA TRP A 239 27.81 -14.08 -20.34
C TRP A 239 29.22 -13.83 -20.87
N PHE A 240 29.93 -12.87 -20.28
CA PHE A 240 31.37 -12.74 -20.52
C PHE A 240 32.03 -13.97 -19.90
N VAL A 241 32.35 -14.95 -20.73
CA VAL A 241 33.17 -16.13 -20.39
C VAL A 241 34.60 -15.83 -20.79
#